data_AF-A0ABD0MHS9-F1
#
_entry.id   AF-A0ABD0MHS9-F1
#
_cell.length_a   1.000
_cell.length_b   1.000
_cell.length_c   1.000
_cell.angle_alpha   90.00
_cell.angle_beta   90.00
_cell.angle_gamma   90.00
#
_symmetry.space_group_name_H-M   'P 1'
#
loop_
_entity.id
_entity.type
_entity.pdbx_description
1 polymer ?
#
loop_
_entity_poly.entity_id
_entity_poly.type
_entity_poly.pdbx_seq_one_letter_code
_entity_poly.pdbx_strand_id
1 'polypeptide(L)'
;MQFLKEQSVCYRCCSSTDHFAKDCTVEVQCKECGSDRHPSALHPGPAPSQESTPTSEYGGEKDKPVSHEVTSECTEVCREGLSARSCSKICLVSVYPAGHKERIKRMYAILDEQSKRSLVRKDFFDIFHIKTSPLPYTLKTCAGLLETAGRRTSDFIVESIDGKISLPLPTLLECDQIPNNRTEIPTPDVAFHYSHLRPIAQEIPPLDPDAEILLLLGRDILQ
;
A
#
# COMPACT_ATOMS: atom_id res chain seq x y z
N MET A 1 29.04 18.44 -0.75
CA MET A 1 30.13 19.30 -1.26
C MET A 1 31.28 18.54 -1.92
N GLN A 2 31.52 17.26 -1.58
CA GLN A 2 32.62 16.47 -2.17
C GLN A 2 32.50 16.28 -3.69
N PHE A 3 31.28 16.05 -4.19
CA PHE A 3 30.97 15.96 -5.63
C PHE A 3 31.37 17.21 -6.43
N LEU A 4 31.05 18.42 -5.94
CA LEU A 4 31.37 19.68 -6.63
C LEU A 4 32.89 19.89 -6.75
N LYS A 5 33.66 19.43 -5.76
CA LYS A 5 35.11 19.47 -5.77
C LYS A 5 35.70 18.49 -6.79
N GLU A 6 35.15 17.30 -6.87
CA GLU A 6 35.58 16.25 -7.79
C GLU A 6 35.28 16.62 -9.24
N GLN A 7 34.15 17.28 -9.49
CA GLN A 7 33.71 17.69 -10.84
C GLN A 7 34.18 19.10 -11.24
N SER A 8 35.00 19.78 -10.42
CA SER A 8 35.46 21.16 -10.66
C SER A 8 34.33 22.16 -10.96
N VAL A 9 33.16 21.96 -10.34
CA VAL A 9 32.00 22.83 -10.54
C VAL A 9 32.17 24.13 -9.74
N CYS A 10 31.82 25.25 -10.34
CA CYS A 10 31.84 26.57 -9.72
C CYS A 10 30.94 26.62 -8.46
N TYR A 11 31.53 26.94 -7.29
CA TYR A 11 30.79 27.05 -6.03
C TYR A 11 29.86 28.26 -5.92
N ARG A 12 30.01 29.25 -6.82
CA ARG A 12 29.17 30.46 -6.79
C ARG A 12 27.85 30.24 -7.50
N CYS A 13 27.86 29.63 -8.68
CA CYS A 13 26.65 29.42 -9.49
C CYS A 13 26.17 27.97 -9.52
N CYS A 14 27.04 26.99 -9.24
CA CYS A 14 26.77 25.56 -9.34
C CYS A 14 26.30 25.06 -10.72
N SER A 15 26.54 25.84 -11.79
CA SER A 15 25.99 25.58 -13.14
C SER A 15 27.04 25.40 -14.23
N SER A 16 28.34 25.57 -13.92
CA SER A 16 29.42 25.44 -14.91
C SER A 16 30.69 24.90 -14.26
N THR A 17 31.48 24.19 -15.06
CA THR A 17 32.82 23.68 -14.75
C THR A 17 33.93 24.51 -15.39
N ASP A 18 33.58 25.53 -16.17
CA ASP A 18 34.52 26.30 -17.00
C ASP A 18 35.25 27.41 -16.24
N HIS A 19 34.77 27.75 -15.04
CA HIS A 19 35.29 28.84 -14.23
C HIS A 19 35.19 28.53 -12.73
N PHE A 20 36.01 29.22 -11.94
CA PHE A 20 35.96 29.12 -10.48
C PHE A 20 35.09 30.24 -9.89
N ALA A 21 34.64 30.07 -8.64
CA ALA A 21 33.79 31.03 -7.94
C ALA A 21 34.34 32.47 -7.93
N LYS A 22 35.67 32.63 -7.90
CA LYS A 22 36.36 33.92 -7.96
C LYS A 22 36.21 34.66 -9.31
N ASP A 23 36.00 33.91 -10.39
CA ASP A 23 35.91 34.40 -11.77
C ASP A 23 34.45 34.36 -12.28
N CYS A 24 33.50 34.00 -11.41
CA CYS A 24 32.10 33.87 -11.75
C CYS A 24 31.40 35.24 -11.69
N THR A 25 30.82 35.66 -12.82
CA THR A 25 30.06 36.93 -12.95
C THR A 25 28.55 36.75 -12.77
N VAL A 26 28.08 35.53 -12.50
CA VAL A 26 26.65 35.25 -12.31
C VAL A 26 26.19 35.86 -10.99
N GLU A 27 25.10 36.64 -11.04
CA GLU A 27 24.45 37.15 -9.85
C GLU A 27 23.71 36.01 -9.13
N VAL A 28 24.06 35.80 -7.86
CA VAL A 28 23.48 34.75 -7.01
C VAL A 28 23.19 35.38 -5.66
N GLN A 29 22.09 34.96 -5.02
CA GLN A 29 21.76 35.35 -3.65
C GLN A 29 21.23 34.15 -2.88
N CYS A 30 21.89 33.82 -1.77
CA CYS A 30 21.46 32.77 -0.86
C CYS A 30 20.23 33.24 -0.07
N LYS A 31 19.14 32.49 -0.15
CA LYS A 31 17.90 32.77 0.61
C LYS A 31 18.00 32.41 2.09
N GLU A 32 19.00 31.64 2.50
CA GLU A 32 19.19 31.21 3.89
C GLU A 32 20.06 32.18 4.69
N CYS A 33 21.14 32.72 4.09
CA CYS A 33 22.08 33.60 4.78
C CYS A 33 22.31 34.96 4.08
N GLY A 34 21.63 35.21 2.95
CA GLY A 34 21.75 36.47 2.20
C GLY A 34 23.05 36.64 1.42
N SER A 35 23.94 35.66 1.42
CA SER A 35 25.25 35.75 0.75
C SER A 35 25.14 35.77 -0.77
N ASP A 36 26.00 36.53 -1.43
CA ASP A 36 26.15 36.62 -2.88
C ASP A 36 27.24 35.67 -3.45
N ARG A 37 27.82 34.84 -2.58
CA ARG A 37 28.97 33.97 -2.90
C ARG A 37 28.59 32.53 -3.20
N HIS A 38 27.35 32.13 -2.91
CA HIS A 38 26.84 30.78 -3.12
C HIS A 38 25.31 30.74 -3.18
N PRO A 39 24.71 29.69 -3.79
CA PRO A 39 23.28 29.46 -3.75
C PRO A 39 22.86 28.73 -2.46
N SER A 40 21.58 28.81 -2.09
CA SER A 40 21.03 28.14 -0.90
C SER A 40 21.34 26.64 -0.82
N ALA A 41 21.42 25.95 -1.96
CA ALA A 41 21.68 24.51 -2.04
C ALA A 41 23.04 24.06 -1.44
N LEU A 42 23.96 24.98 -1.13
CA LEU A 42 25.23 24.65 -0.46
C LEU A 42 25.14 24.63 1.07
N HIS A 43 24.00 25.01 1.65
CA HIS A 43 23.78 24.87 3.09
C HIS A 43 23.48 23.41 3.47
N PRO A 44 24.01 22.94 4.61
CA PRO A 44 23.67 21.62 5.13
C PRO A 44 22.27 21.64 5.75
N GLY A 45 21.35 20.86 5.18
CA GLY A 45 20.01 20.62 5.74
C GLY A 45 18.86 20.97 4.79
N PRO A 46 17.62 20.56 5.12
CA PRO A 46 16.43 20.99 4.38
C PRO A 46 16.19 22.50 4.56
N ALA A 47 15.75 23.18 3.49
CA ALA A 47 15.51 24.62 3.49
C ALA A 47 14.57 25.03 4.64
N PRO A 48 14.82 26.15 5.34
CA PRO A 48 13.99 26.58 6.46
C PRO A 48 12.59 27.00 5.97
N SER A 49 11.59 26.18 6.27
CA SER A 49 10.18 26.55 6.19
C SER A 49 9.83 27.43 7.38
N GLN A 50 9.32 28.65 7.13
CA GLN A 50 8.74 29.48 8.17
C GLN A 50 7.44 28.82 8.68
N GLU A 51 7.45 28.32 9.91
CA GLU A 51 6.35 28.44 10.89
C GLU A 51 6.65 27.62 12.17
N SER A 52 6.24 28.22 13.29
CA SER A 52 6.51 27.89 14.70
C SER A 52 5.97 26.54 15.21
N THR A 53 6.71 25.99 16.17
CA THR A 53 6.50 24.83 17.08
C THR A 53 5.16 24.85 17.86
N PRO A 54 4.61 23.70 18.37
CA PRO A 54 5.28 22.81 19.31
C PRO A 54 5.30 21.31 19.01
N THR A 55 6.14 20.67 19.83
CA THR A 55 6.72 19.34 19.91
C THR A 55 5.74 18.17 20.00
N SER A 56 5.98 17.11 19.21
CA SER A 56 5.54 15.73 19.52
C SER A 56 6.75 14.81 19.59
N GLU A 57 6.89 14.11 20.71
CA GLU A 57 7.82 12.99 20.83
C GLU A 57 7.31 11.82 19.99
N TYR A 58 8.24 11.19 19.26
CA TYR A 58 8.07 10.08 18.32
C TYR A 58 7.56 10.40 16.90
N GLY A 59 8.52 10.42 15.95
CA GLY A 59 8.33 10.18 14.52
C GLY A 59 7.86 11.39 13.68
N GLY A 60 8.77 11.99 12.89
CA GLY A 60 8.41 12.86 11.76
C GLY A 60 7.55 12.08 10.75
N GLU A 61 6.70 12.69 9.92
CA GLU A 61 6.73 14.00 9.27
C GLU A 61 5.38 14.74 9.42
N LYS A 62 5.38 16.07 9.29
CA LYS A 62 4.13 16.85 9.15
C LYS A 62 3.71 16.84 7.69
N ASP A 63 2.82 15.92 7.31
CA ASP A 63 2.17 15.98 6.00
C ASP A 63 1.14 17.12 5.97
N LYS A 64 1.39 18.12 5.12
CA LYS A 64 0.30 18.92 4.54
C LYS A 64 -0.43 18.01 3.54
N PRO A 65 -1.76 18.07 3.42
CA PRO A 65 -2.49 17.24 2.48
C PRO A 65 -2.27 17.80 1.07
N VAL A 66 -1.21 17.38 0.41
CA VAL A 66 -1.14 17.39 -1.05
C VAL A 66 -1.46 15.96 -1.46
N SER A 67 -2.66 15.75 -2.00
CA SER A 67 -3.08 14.46 -2.54
C SER A 67 -2.27 14.14 -3.80
N HIS A 68 -1.04 13.64 -3.61
CA HIS A 68 -0.38 12.85 -4.63
C HIS A 68 -0.85 11.41 -4.43
N GLU A 69 -1.65 10.88 -5.36
CA GLU A 69 -1.85 9.43 -5.44
C GLU A 69 -0.47 8.80 -5.70
N VAL A 70 0.11 8.21 -4.67
CA VAL A 70 1.35 7.43 -4.78
C VAL A 70 0.95 6.03 -5.21
N THR A 71 0.92 5.76 -6.51
CA THR A 71 0.81 4.41 -7.04
C THR A 71 2.19 3.75 -7.00
N SER A 72 2.40 2.86 -6.03
CA SER A 72 3.57 1.98 -5.97
C SER A 72 3.38 0.80 -6.94
N GLU A 73 3.27 1.09 -8.24
CA GLU A 73 3.34 0.07 -9.29
C GLU A 73 4.77 0.03 -9.84
N CYS A 74 5.65 -0.77 -9.26
CA CYS A 74 6.98 -1.00 -9.85
C CYS A 74 7.48 -2.43 -9.63
N THR A 75 7.70 -3.12 -10.74
CA THR A 75 8.93 -3.88 -11.04
C THR A 75 8.91 -4.21 -12.53
N GLU A 76 9.49 -3.35 -13.36
CA GLU A 76 9.78 -3.67 -14.76
C GLU A 76 10.84 -4.80 -14.80
N VAL A 77 10.47 -5.96 -15.36
CA VAL A 77 11.42 -7.01 -15.76
C VAL A 77 11.18 -7.29 -17.24
N CYS A 78 12.15 -6.89 -18.06
CA CYS A 78 12.06 -6.85 -19.51
C CYS A 78 11.76 -8.22 -20.14
N ARG A 79 10.59 -8.39 -20.77
CA ARG A 79 10.40 -9.13 -22.04
C ARG A 79 9.21 -8.54 -22.81
N GLU A 80 9.37 -8.42 -24.13
CA GLU A 80 8.39 -7.84 -25.05
C GLU A 80 7.02 -8.53 -24.95
N GLY A 81 5.96 -7.72 -24.80
CA GLY A 81 4.57 -8.12 -25.01
C GLY A 81 3.69 -8.26 -23.77
N LEU A 82 4.25 -8.26 -22.55
CA LEU A 82 3.48 -8.38 -21.31
C LEU A 82 4.01 -7.41 -20.25
N SER A 83 3.16 -6.50 -19.77
CA SER A 83 3.52 -5.60 -18.68
C SER A 83 3.75 -6.42 -17.41
N ALA A 84 4.82 -6.12 -16.68
CA ALA A 84 5.03 -6.69 -15.37
C ALA A 84 3.83 -6.37 -14.48
N ARG A 85 3.23 -7.40 -13.88
CA ARG A 85 2.08 -7.26 -12.99
C ARG A 85 2.55 -7.31 -11.54
N SER A 86 2.27 -6.26 -10.80
CA SER A 86 2.31 -6.29 -9.35
C SER A 86 1.05 -7.03 -8.86
N CYS A 87 1.22 -8.21 -8.29
CA CYS A 87 0.13 -8.95 -7.67
C CYS A 87 0.23 -8.84 -6.15
N SER A 88 -0.91 -8.63 -5.50
CA SER A 88 -1.04 -8.66 -4.04
C SER A 88 -1.26 -10.10 -3.57
N LYS A 89 -1.11 -10.35 -2.25
CA LYS A 89 -1.40 -11.65 -1.65
C LYS A 89 -2.92 -11.88 -1.57
N ILE A 90 -3.55 -12.10 -2.72
CA ILE A 90 -5.00 -12.32 -2.85
C ILE A 90 -5.25 -13.77 -3.26
N CYS A 91 -6.12 -14.47 -2.56
CA CYS A 91 -6.49 -15.85 -2.90
C CYS A 91 -8.00 -16.03 -2.97
N LEU A 92 -8.44 -16.93 -3.86
CA LEU A 92 -9.83 -17.37 -3.91
C LEU A 92 -10.09 -18.28 -2.72
N VAL A 93 -11.18 -18.04 -2.00
CA VAL A 93 -11.59 -18.84 -0.84
C VAL A 93 -13.08 -19.13 -0.88
N SER A 94 -13.47 -20.17 -0.17
CA SER A 94 -14.86 -20.49 0.15
C SER A 94 -15.19 -20.00 1.55
N VAL A 95 -16.31 -19.30 1.72
CA VAL A 95 -16.76 -18.82 3.04
C VAL A 95 -18.20 -19.25 3.28
N TYR A 96 -18.50 -19.70 4.50
CA TYR A 96 -19.87 -20.08 4.91
C TYR A 96 -20.07 -19.89 6.42
N PRO A 97 -21.31 -19.70 6.89
CA PRO A 97 -21.60 -19.69 8.32
C PRO A 97 -21.29 -21.07 8.94
N ALA A 98 -20.74 -21.09 10.15
CA ALA A 98 -20.42 -22.32 10.87
C ALA A 98 -21.67 -23.21 11.02
N GLY A 99 -21.51 -24.50 10.70
CA GLY A 99 -22.62 -25.46 10.67
C GLY A 99 -23.51 -25.41 9.41
N HIS A 100 -23.30 -24.45 8.51
CA HIS A 100 -24.15 -24.21 7.33
C HIS A 100 -23.35 -24.21 6.02
N LYS A 101 -22.64 -25.32 5.73
CA LYS A 101 -21.80 -25.44 4.53
C LYS A 101 -22.59 -25.35 3.22
N GLU A 102 -23.89 -25.65 3.24
CA GLU A 102 -24.81 -25.46 2.11
C GLU A 102 -24.95 -24.00 1.67
N ARG A 103 -24.58 -23.03 2.53
CA ARG A 103 -24.64 -21.59 2.24
C ARG A 103 -23.32 -21.01 1.73
N ILE A 104 -22.40 -21.86 1.28
CA ILE A 104 -21.07 -21.49 0.76
C ILE A 104 -21.10 -20.44 -0.33
N LYS A 105 -20.15 -19.50 -0.25
CA LYS A 105 -19.92 -18.44 -1.24
C LYS A 105 -18.43 -18.34 -1.53
N ARG A 106 -18.08 -18.23 -2.81
CA ARG A 106 -16.72 -17.98 -3.25
C ARG A 106 -16.46 -16.48 -3.26
N MET A 107 -15.30 -16.08 -2.77
CA MET A 107 -14.85 -14.69 -2.77
C MET A 107 -13.33 -14.63 -2.70
N TYR A 108 -12.76 -13.49 -3.05
CA TYR A 108 -11.33 -13.25 -2.87
C TYR A 108 -11.04 -12.68 -1.48
N ALA A 109 -10.00 -13.23 -0.86
CA ALA A 109 -9.45 -12.78 0.41
C ALA A 109 -8.07 -12.15 0.19
N ILE A 110 -7.88 -10.95 0.70
CA ILE A 110 -6.55 -10.33 0.83
C ILE A 110 -5.91 -10.87 2.09
N LEU A 111 -4.69 -11.40 1.98
CA LEU A 111 -3.87 -11.83 3.12
C LEU A 111 -2.97 -10.67 3.54
N ASP A 112 -3.33 -10.02 4.64
CA ASP A 112 -2.63 -8.83 5.12
C ASP A 112 -2.05 -9.07 6.52
N GLU A 113 -0.77 -9.46 6.54
CA GLU A 113 -0.01 -9.66 7.78
C GLU A 113 0.32 -8.36 8.51
N GLN A 114 0.05 -7.18 7.94
CA GLN A 114 0.22 -5.88 8.61
C GLN A 114 -1.08 -5.42 9.29
N SER A 115 -2.23 -5.96 8.88
CA SER A 115 -3.51 -5.73 9.55
C SER A 115 -3.66 -6.53 10.84
N LYS A 116 -4.11 -5.85 11.90
CA LYS A 116 -4.40 -6.46 13.22
C LYS A 116 -5.79 -7.11 13.30
N ARG A 117 -6.66 -6.81 12.34
CA ARG A 117 -8.06 -7.22 12.31
C ARG A 117 -8.45 -7.73 10.94
N SER A 118 -9.31 -8.73 10.92
CA SER A 118 -9.94 -9.19 9.69
C SER A 118 -11.19 -8.36 9.39
N LEU A 119 -11.31 -7.93 8.14
CA LEU A 119 -12.33 -6.99 7.67
C LEU A 119 -13.12 -7.60 6.52
N VAL A 120 -14.37 -7.18 6.36
CA VAL A 120 -15.20 -7.53 5.21
C VAL A 120 -15.91 -6.30 4.65
N ARG A 121 -16.21 -6.31 3.35
CA ARG A 121 -17.01 -5.26 2.72
C ARG A 121 -18.49 -5.40 3.07
N LYS A 122 -19.28 -4.34 2.89
CA LYS A 122 -20.75 -4.38 3.10
C LYS A 122 -21.43 -5.53 2.35
N ASP A 123 -20.95 -5.84 1.14
CA ASP A 123 -21.53 -6.86 0.26
C ASP A 123 -21.48 -8.25 0.91
N PHE A 124 -20.50 -8.51 1.77
CA PHE A 124 -20.43 -9.75 2.56
C PHE A 124 -21.68 -9.94 3.42
N PHE A 125 -22.10 -8.89 4.13
CA PHE A 125 -23.31 -8.94 4.95
C PHE A 125 -24.57 -9.11 4.10
N ASP A 126 -24.61 -8.50 2.93
CA ASP A 126 -25.77 -8.56 2.04
C ASP A 126 -25.92 -9.97 1.44
N ILE A 127 -24.81 -10.58 1.00
CA ILE A 127 -24.74 -11.95 0.48
C ILE A 127 -25.19 -12.98 1.51
N PHE A 128 -24.81 -12.80 2.78
CA PHE A 128 -25.20 -13.72 3.86
C PHE A 128 -26.49 -13.30 4.59
N HIS A 129 -27.14 -12.23 4.14
CA HIS A 129 -28.37 -11.67 4.72
C HIS A 129 -28.26 -11.35 6.22
N ILE A 130 -27.10 -10.83 6.64
CA ILE A 130 -26.78 -10.52 8.02
C ILE A 130 -27.39 -9.16 8.39
N LYS A 131 -28.30 -9.18 9.38
CA LYS A 131 -28.98 -7.98 9.87
C LYS A 131 -28.46 -7.62 11.26
N THR A 132 -27.46 -6.75 11.28
CA THR A 132 -26.91 -6.15 12.51
C THR A 132 -26.82 -4.64 12.35
N SER A 133 -26.88 -3.91 13.46
CA SER A 133 -26.71 -2.46 13.46
C SER A 133 -25.23 -2.09 13.40
N PRO A 134 -24.83 -1.07 12.61
CA PRO A 134 -23.47 -0.55 12.64
C PRO A 134 -23.10 -0.02 14.02
N LEU A 135 -21.84 -0.23 14.43
CA LEU A 135 -21.24 0.35 15.63
C LEU A 135 -20.06 1.24 15.26
N PRO A 136 -19.84 2.36 15.96
CA PRO A 136 -18.70 3.22 15.70
C PRO A 136 -17.39 2.50 16.03
N TYR A 137 -16.36 2.75 15.23
CA TYR A 137 -15.00 2.27 15.46
C TYR A 137 -13.98 3.20 14.79
N THR A 138 -12.72 3.03 15.17
CA THR A 138 -11.61 3.80 14.61
C THR A 138 -10.70 2.90 13.79
N LEU A 139 -10.45 3.27 12.54
CA LEU A 139 -9.53 2.61 11.63
C LEU A 139 -8.22 3.40 11.60
N LYS A 140 -7.10 2.76 11.94
CA LYS A 140 -5.77 3.36 11.83
C LYS A 140 -5.05 2.74 10.63
N THR A 141 -4.73 3.55 9.64
CA THR A 141 -4.02 3.16 8.40
C THR A 141 -2.75 4.00 8.22
N CYS A 142 -1.98 3.72 7.18
CA CYS A 142 -0.85 4.58 6.78
C CYS A 142 -1.30 6.00 6.39
N ALA A 143 -2.53 6.17 5.91
CA ALA A 143 -3.11 7.49 5.59
C ALA A 143 -3.59 8.26 6.84
N GLY A 144 -3.49 7.65 8.03
CA GLY A 144 -3.88 8.26 9.30
C GLY A 144 -5.05 7.55 9.98
N LEU A 145 -5.69 8.29 10.88
CA LEU A 145 -6.80 7.82 11.70
C LEU A 145 -8.13 8.20 11.06
N LEU A 146 -9.03 7.24 10.90
CA LEU A 146 -10.39 7.44 10.38
C LEU A 146 -11.40 6.95 11.40
N GLU A 147 -12.30 7.82 11.85
CA GLU A 147 -13.49 7.42 12.59
C GLU A 147 -14.59 7.03 11.61
N THR A 148 -15.20 5.86 11.82
CA THR A 148 -16.23 5.33 10.95
C THR A 148 -17.18 4.43 11.75
N ALA A 149 -18.17 3.83 11.10
CA ALA A 149 -19.06 2.86 11.70
C ALA A 149 -19.28 1.67 10.77
N GLY A 150 -19.52 0.50 11.35
CA GLY A 150 -19.74 -0.72 10.57
C GLY A 150 -20.32 -1.84 11.40
N ARG A 151 -20.95 -2.78 10.71
CA ARG A 151 -21.52 -4.00 11.30
C ARG A 151 -20.41 -4.95 11.74
N ARG A 152 -20.76 -5.87 12.64
CA ARG A 152 -19.90 -6.99 13.05
C ARG A 152 -20.63 -8.30 12.85
N THR A 153 -19.89 -9.35 12.55
CA THR A 153 -20.39 -10.71 12.48
C THR A 153 -19.33 -11.71 12.90
N SER A 154 -19.77 -12.89 13.34
CA SER A 154 -18.95 -13.98 13.85
C SER A 154 -19.55 -15.30 13.37
N ASP A 155 -18.90 -16.41 13.71
CA ASP A 155 -19.37 -17.76 13.39
C ASP A 155 -19.38 -18.05 11.89
N PHE A 156 -18.30 -17.67 11.21
CA PHE A 156 -18.03 -18.04 9.83
C PHE A 156 -16.79 -18.94 9.74
N ILE A 157 -16.75 -19.73 8.68
CA ILE A 157 -15.62 -20.59 8.32
C ILE A 157 -15.07 -20.09 6.98
N VAL A 158 -13.74 -20.00 6.87
CA VAL A 158 -13.03 -19.88 5.61
C VAL A 158 -12.40 -21.22 5.26
N GLU A 159 -12.59 -21.66 4.02
CA GLU A 159 -12.10 -22.93 3.51
C GLU A 159 -11.30 -22.68 2.21
N SER A 160 -10.18 -23.39 2.06
CA SER A 160 -9.42 -23.41 0.82
C SER A 160 -10.26 -23.99 -0.31
N ILE A 161 -10.03 -23.57 -1.55
CA ILE A 161 -10.86 -24.03 -2.68
C ILE A 161 -10.80 -25.55 -2.92
N ASP A 162 -9.71 -26.20 -2.49
CA ASP A 162 -9.51 -27.64 -2.57
C ASP A 162 -10.07 -28.40 -1.35
N GLY A 163 -10.66 -27.67 -0.39
CA GLY A 163 -11.28 -28.22 0.81
C GLY A 163 -10.30 -28.80 1.83
N LYS A 164 -8.98 -28.68 1.63
CA LYS A 164 -7.98 -29.27 2.52
C LYS A 164 -7.79 -28.51 3.83
N ILE A 165 -8.00 -27.20 3.82
CA ILE A 165 -7.82 -26.32 4.97
C ILE A 165 -9.15 -25.61 5.24
N SER A 166 -9.62 -25.69 6.48
CA SER A 166 -10.81 -25.00 6.95
C SER A 166 -10.50 -24.38 8.30
N LEU A 167 -10.72 -23.08 8.44
CA LEU A 167 -10.42 -22.32 9.64
C LEU A 167 -11.64 -21.50 10.09
N PRO A 168 -11.93 -21.41 11.39
CA PRO A 168 -12.90 -20.45 11.89
C PRO A 168 -12.38 -19.03 11.66
N LEU A 169 -13.25 -18.17 11.14
CA LEU A 169 -12.95 -16.75 11.02
C LEU A 169 -13.14 -16.05 12.38
N PRO A 170 -12.29 -15.06 12.72
CA PRO A 170 -12.54 -14.21 13.88
C PRO A 170 -13.80 -13.36 13.67
N THR A 171 -14.15 -12.52 14.65
CA THR A 171 -15.16 -11.48 14.42
C THR A 171 -14.75 -10.59 13.25
N LEU A 172 -15.56 -10.60 12.20
CA LEU A 172 -15.39 -9.79 11.00
C LEU A 172 -16.04 -8.43 11.22
N LEU A 173 -15.35 -7.37 10.80
CA LEU A 173 -15.81 -6.00 10.87
C LEU A 173 -16.06 -5.44 9.48
N GLU A 174 -17.22 -4.80 9.29
CA GLU A 174 -17.55 -4.11 8.05
C GLU A 174 -16.62 -2.91 7.82
N CYS A 175 -15.94 -2.91 6.68
CA CYS A 175 -15.08 -1.84 6.21
C CYS A 175 -15.06 -1.84 4.68
N ASP A 176 -15.62 -0.80 4.06
CA ASP A 176 -15.60 -0.67 2.59
C ASP A 176 -14.27 -0.14 2.04
N GLN A 177 -13.32 0.22 2.91
CA GLN A 177 -11.98 0.70 2.54
C GLN A 177 -10.99 -0.43 2.23
N ILE A 178 -11.45 -1.68 2.15
CA ILE A 178 -10.64 -2.79 1.66
C ILE A 178 -10.33 -2.54 0.18
N PRO A 179 -9.05 -2.65 -0.26
CA PRO A 179 -8.70 -2.52 -1.67
C PRO A 179 -9.50 -3.49 -2.55
N ASN A 180 -9.98 -3.00 -3.69
CA ASN A 180 -10.77 -3.81 -4.64
C ASN A 180 -10.13 -3.86 -6.04
N ASN A 181 -8.81 -3.85 -6.10
CA ASN A 181 -8.10 -3.89 -7.37
C ASN A 181 -8.00 -5.33 -7.89
N ARG A 182 -8.92 -5.74 -8.77
CA ARG A 182 -8.90 -7.07 -9.38
C ARG A 182 -7.66 -7.30 -10.25
N THR A 183 -6.96 -6.25 -10.69
CA THR A 183 -5.75 -6.44 -11.50
C THR A 183 -4.59 -7.00 -10.69
N GLU A 184 -4.66 -6.94 -9.36
CA GLU A 184 -3.63 -7.47 -8.45
C GLU A 184 -3.87 -8.93 -8.05
N ILE A 185 -4.96 -9.56 -8.50
CA ILE A 185 -5.24 -10.96 -8.22
C ILE A 185 -4.24 -11.84 -9.01
N PRO A 186 -3.44 -12.69 -8.32
CA PRO A 186 -2.55 -13.64 -9.00
C PRO A 186 -3.34 -14.59 -9.90
N THR A 187 -2.82 -14.86 -11.10
CA THR A 187 -3.39 -15.87 -12.01
C THR A 187 -2.33 -16.88 -12.46
N PRO A 188 -2.72 -18.07 -12.92
CA PRO A 188 -1.79 -19.09 -13.42
C PRO A 188 -0.89 -18.54 -14.53
N ASP A 189 -1.49 -17.79 -15.46
CA ASP A 189 -0.77 -17.17 -16.56
C ASP A 189 0.32 -16.25 -16.05
N VAL A 190 0.03 -15.36 -15.09
CA VAL A 190 1.03 -14.45 -14.53
C VAL A 190 2.21 -15.24 -13.94
N ALA A 191 1.95 -16.24 -13.10
CA ALA A 191 3.02 -17.07 -12.53
C ALA A 191 3.81 -17.85 -13.59
N PHE A 192 3.16 -18.33 -14.65
CA PHE A 192 3.83 -19.05 -15.74
C PHE A 192 4.84 -18.19 -16.51
N HIS A 193 4.61 -16.88 -16.60
CA HIS A 193 5.53 -15.96 -17.28
C HIS A 193 6.84 -15.77 -16.51
N TYR A 194 6.81 -15.84 -15.18
CA TYR A 194 8.01 -15.75 -14.35
C TYR A 194 8.68 -17.11 -14.18
N SER A 195 9.91 -17.26 -14.69
CA SER A 195 10.65 -18.53 -14.68
C SER A 195 10.73 -19.21 -13.31
N HIS A 196 10.87 -18.42 -12.25
CA HIS A 196 10.96 -18.90 -10.86
C HIS A 196 9.59 -19.21 -10.23
N LEU A 197 8.48 -18.71 -10.77
CA LEU A 197 7.11 -19.00 -10.31
C LEU A 197 6.40 -20.07 -11.15
N ARG A 198 6.94 -20.44 -12.33
CA ARG A 198 6.39 -21.53 -13.16
C ARG A 198 6.02 -22.81 -12.40
N PRO A 199 6.85 -23.31 -11.45
CA PRO A 199 6.51 -24.54 -10.73
C PRO A 199 5.23 -24.44 -9.89
N ILE A 200 4.83 -23.23 -9.46
CA ILE A 200 3.62 -23.01 -8.65
C ILE A 200 2.44 -22.51 -9.47
N ALA A 201 2.59 -22.30 -10.79
CA ALA A 201 1.52 -21.77 -11.63
C ALA A 201 0.26 -22.65 -11.61
N GLN A 202 0.44 -23.97 -11.47
CA GLN A 202 -0.66 -24.94 -11.37
C GLN A 202 -1.36 -24.95 -10.00
N GLU A 203 -0.71 -24.42 -8.97
CA GLU A 203 -1.27 -24.29 -7.62
C GLU A 203 -2.14 -23.03 -7.49
N ILE A 204 -2.01 -22.07 -8.41
CA ILE A 204 -2.85 -20.89 -8.48
C ILE A 204 -4.13 -21.26 -9.25
N PRO A 205 -5.33 -20.98 -8.72
CA PRO A 205 -6.55 -21.20 -9.47
C PRO A 205 -6.73 -20.16 -10.59
N PRO A 206 -7.42 -20.51 -11.70
CA PRO A 206 -7.88 -19.53 -12.67
C PRO A 206 -8.72 -18.43 -12.00
N LEU A 207 -8.69 -17.22 -12.58
CA LEU A 207 -9.50 -16.11 -12.13
C LEU A 207 -11.00 -16.47 -12.24
N ASP A 208 -11.68 -16.51 -11.11
CA ASP A 208 -13.14 -16.58 -11.02
C ASP A 208 -13.75 -15.19 -11.29
N PRO A 209 -14.52 -15.03 -12.39
CA PRO A 209 -15.11 -13.75 -12.78
C PRO A 209 -16.27 -13.33 -11.89
N ASP A 210 -16.93 -14.28 -11.21
CA ASP A 210 -18.14 -14.05 -10.42
C ASP A 210 -17.82 -13.79 -8.92
N ALA A 211 -16.60 -14.12 -8.49
CA ALA A 211 -16.14 -13.88 -7.13
C ALA A 211 -15.58 -12.45 -6.97
N GLU A 212 -16.03 -11.71 -5.96
CA GLU A 212 -15.54 -10.35 -5.64
C GLU A 212 -14.48 -10.36 -4.52
N ILE A 213 -13.67 -9.30 -4.43
CA ILE A 213 -12.76 -9.07 -3.29
C ILE A 213 -13.58 -8.49 -2.14
N LEU A 214 -13.92 -9.35 -1.18
CA LEU A 214 -14.84 -9.01 -0.08
C LEU A 214 -14.22 -9.18 1.31
N LEU A 215 -13.10 -9.88 1.42
CA LEU A 215 -12.50 -10.27 2.70
C LEU A 215 -11.05 -9.81 2.76
N LEU A 216 -10.64 -9.30 3.91
CA LEU A 216 -9.25 -9.07 4.28
C LEU A 216 -8.98 -9.86 5.56
N LEU A 217 -8.00 -10.76 5.50
CA LEU A 217 -7.56 -11.57 6.62
C LEU A 217 -6.35 -10.90 7.28
N GLY A 218 -6.55 -10.45 8.51
CA GLY A 218 -5.50 -9.92 9.35
C GLY A 218 -4.79 -11.01 10.16
N ARG A 219 -3.88 -10.59 11.04
CA ARG A 219 -3.16 -11.51 11.95
C ARG A 219 -4.05 -12.19 12.98
N ASP A 220 -5.29 -11.74 13.15
CA ASP A 220 -6.25 -12.31 14.09
C ASP A 220 -6.94 -13.59 13.59
N ILE A 221 -6.55 -14.10 12.41
CA ILE A 221 -7.04 -15.37 11.83
C ILE A 221 -6.44 -16.62 12.49
N LEU A 222 -5.22 -16.55 13.01
CA LEU A 222 -4.56 -17.64 13.73
C LEU A 222 -4.61 -17.33 15.22
N GLN A 223 -5.65 -17.82 15.91
CA GLN A 223 -5.79 -17.72 17.36
C GLN A 223 -5.54 -19.07 18.02
#